data_AF-A0A523J8Z2-F1
#
_entry.id   AF-A0A523J8Z2-F1
#
_cell.length_a   1.000
_cell.length_b   1.000
_cell.length_c   1.000
_cell.angle_alpha   90.00
_cell.angle_beta   90.00
_cell.angle_gamma   90.00
#
_symmetry.space_group_name_H-M   'P 1'
#
loop_
_entity.id
_entity.type
_entity.pdbx_description
1 polymer ?
#
loop_
_entity_poly.entity_id
_entity_poly.type
_entity_poly.pdbx_seq_one_letter_code
_entity_poly.pdbx_strand_id
1 'polypeptide(L)'
;MKSFEDKGIISSSPHINIEDPSIETGPGLGGDLVGNGGGIAEKNILFSYLNLKAYMEICLHSPTCKLNYWEKNLLQKILDNLPREQTGKEQIKFVSEKERSGFFMLDGDLKIAKTGDKIGSPIYINSDLLYTKNSEGDFKAFGMSDAVALLVHELGHHHEVKNHFKLDLLGIKVSMSLENHSDKASLFPHKHDFMVVSINKRNAYEFPQLLIYFDDTFMDISKEFKESLKCPGPFFAITNDKPHGANFHNMFWKKLSRRMNIYEFKVSGNVSTYCEGEPYNPNQLKATTVEIKFKLNLISDEKKRSGYRWQYLDKSLRVKHYKKKWWKAFKMPDTGITLPPLPF
;
A
#
# COMPACT_ATOMS: atom_id res chain seq x y z
N MET A 1 37.00 -26.15 48.89
CA MET A 1 37.48 -24.76 48.95
C MET A 1 36.29 -23.86 48.68
N LYS A 2 35.78 -23.23 49.77
CA LYS A 2 34.73 -22.20 49.93
C LYS A 2 33.43 -22.29 49.11
N SER A 3 32.42 -22.88 49.76
CA SER A 3 31.00 -22.53 49.68
C SER A 3 30.77 -21.10 50.19
N PHE A 4 29.88 -20.36 49.53
CA PHE A 4 29.24 -19.19 50.11
C PHE A 4 27.75 -19.49 50.29
N GLU A 5 27.39 -19.73 51.54
CA GLU A 5 26.05 -19.53 52.06
C GLU A 5 25.81 -18.02 52.13
N ASP A 6 24.62 -17.55 51.74
CA ASP A 6 24.11 -16.27 52.23
C ASP A 6 22.68 -16.46 52.71
N LYS A 7 22.52 -16.15 54.01
CA LYS A 7 21.30 -16.22 54.79
C LYS A 7 20.63 -14.84 54.75
N GLY A 8 19.34 -14.85 54.42
CA GLY A 8 18.24 -14.08 54.99
C GLY A 8 18.40 -12.58 55.28
N ILE A 9 17.41 -11.79 54.85
CA ILE A 9 16.64 -10.88 55.72
C ILE A 9 15.26 -10.67 55.07
N ILE A 10 14.23 -11.03 55.82
CA ILE A 10 12.82 -10.74 55.57
C ILE A 10 12.57 -9.31 56.03
N SER A 11 12.16 -8.42 55.13
CA SER A 11 11.65 -7.09 55.46
C SER A 11 10.16 -7.04 55.11
N SER A 12 9.35 -7.15 56.16
CA SER A 12 7.92 -6.91 56.14
C SER A 12 7.64 -5.41 56.00
N SER A 13 7.13 -5.01 54.84
CA SER A 13 6.56 -3.66 54.62
C SER A 13 5.05 -3.68 54.91
N PRO A 14 4.49 -2.61 55.50
CA PRO A 14 3.13 -2.60 56.01
C PRO A 14 2.09 -2.54 54.89
N HIS A 15 1.03 -3.34 55.08
CA HIS A 15 -0.22 -3.26 54.34
C HIS A 15 -0.82 -1.86 54.42
N ILE A 16 -0.86 -1.16 53.28
CA ILE A 16 -1.75 -0.02 53.08
C ILE A 16 -3.05 -0.59 52.52
N ASN A 17 -4.09 -0.62 53.37
CA ASN A 17 -5.47 -0.77 52.93
C ASN A 17 -5.82 0.49 52.15
N ILE A 18 -5.85 0.38 50.82
CA ILE A 18 -6.56 1.34 49.98
C ILE A 18 -7.99 0.84 49.96
N GLU A 19 -8.85 1.56 50.69
CA GLU A 19 -10.29 1.43 50.62
C GLU A 19 -10.71 1.55 49.15
N ASP A 20 -11.43 0.53 48.71
CA ASP A 20 -12.09 0.41 47.42
C ASP A 20 -13.23 1.43 47.35
N PRO A 21 -13.16 2.51 46.55
CA PRO A 21 -14.35 3.23 46.20
C PRO A 21 -15.01 2.40 45.10
N SER A 22 -15.98 1.59 45.50
CA SER A 22 -17.02 1.07 44.63
C SER A 22 -17.65 2.24 43.86
N ILE A 23 -17.08 2.56 42.71
CA ILE A 23 -17.70 3.43 41.72
C ILE A 23 -18.79 2.57 41.09
N GLU A 24 -20.01 2.77 41.60
CA GLU A 24 -21.24 2.37 40.92
C GLU A 24 -21.21 2.96 39.50
N THR A 25 -20.83 2.12 38.53
CA THR A 25 -21.07 2.41 37.12
C THR A 25 -22.57 2.35 36.90
N GLY A 26 -23.22 3.51 37.03
CA GLY A 26 -24.60 3.69 36.60
C GLY A 26 -24.75 3.31 35.11
N PRO A 27 -25.94 2.85 34.67
CA PRO A 27 -26.23 2.47 33.29
C PRO A 27 -26.30 3.73 32.42
N GLY A 28 -25.12 4.27 32.10
CA GLY A 28 -24.94 5.39 31.20
C GLY A 28 -24.88 4.91 29.75
N LEU A 29 -26.01 5.06 29.05
CA LEU A 29 -26.08 5.30 27.61
C LEU A 29 -25.06 4.50 26.76
N GLY A 30 -25.42 3.25 26.48
CA GLY A 30 -24.86 2.49 25.38
C GLY A 30 -25.14 3.21 24.06
N GLY A 31 -24.27 4.16 23.71
CA GLY A 31 -24.07 4.50 22.32
C GLY A 31 -23.46 3.27 21.66
N ASP A 32 -24.21 2.64 20.75
CA ASP A 32 -23.70 1.59 19.89
C ASP A 32 -22.33 2.05 19.37
N LEU A 33 -21.30 1.33 19.78
CA LEU A 33 -19.93 1.64 19.42
C LEU A 33 -19.79 1.19 17.97
N VAL A 34 -20.32 2.00 17.05
CA VAL A 34 -20.26 1.70 15.62
C VAL A 34 -18.81 1.91 15.19
N GLY A 35 -18.02 0.85 15.32
CA GLY A 35 -16.63 0.74 14.84
C GLY A 35 -16.61 0.74 13.32
N ASN A 36 -16.99 1.87 12.72
CA ASN A 36 -17.19 2.04 11.28
C ASN A 36 -15.86 2.14 10.53
N GLY A 37 -15.10 1.06 10.47
CA GLY A 37 -13.95 0.96 9.59
C GLY A 37 -13.22 -0.36 9.73
N GLY A 38 -13.08 -1.09 8.61
CA GLY A 38 -12.13 -2.20 8.55
C GLY A 38 -10.71 -1.71 8.81
N GLY A 39 -9.89 -2.56 9.44
CA GLY A 39 -8.49 -2.28 9.66
C GLY A 39 -7.67 -2.21 8.36
N ILE A 40 -6.40 -1.81 8.47
CA ILE A 40 -5.51 -1.64 7.31
C ILE A 40 -5.28 -2.95 6.55
N ALA A 41 -5.19 -4.09 7.25
CA ALA A 41 -5.00 -5.39 6.62
C ALA A 41 -6.23 -5.82 5.81
N GLU A 42 -7.42 -5.64 6.37
CA GLU A 42 -8.69 -5.91 5.69
C GLU A 42 -8.85 -5.04 4.45
N LYS A 43 -8.51 -3.75 4.56
CA LYS A 43 -8.49 -2.83 3.42
C LYS A 43 -7.47 -3.25 2.36
N ASN A 44 -6.28 -3.69 2.75
CA ASN A 44 -5.26 -4.19 1.83
C ASN A 44 -5.78 -5.42 1.06
N ILE A 45 -6.50 -6.33 1.72
CA ILE A 45 -7.10 -7.50 1.08
C ILE A 45 -8.20 -7.09 0.10
N LEU A 46 -9.16 -6.27 0.53
CA LEU A 46 -10.24 -5.80 -0.33
C LEU A 46 -9.72 -5.02 -1.53
N PHE A 47 -8.75 -4.13 -1.31
CA PHE A 47 -8.11 -3.38 -2.37
C PHE A 47 -7.34 -4.28 -3.34
N SER A 48 -6.62 -5.28 -2.82
CA SER A 48 -5.93 -6.26 -3.66
C SER A 48 -6.90 -7.05 -4.51
N TYR A 49 -8.04 -7.45 -3.92
CA TYR A 49 -9.10 -8.16 -4.62
C TYR A 49 -9.70 -7.36 -5.77
N LEU A 50 -9.98 -6.07 -5.54
CA LEU A 50 -10.51 -5.16 -6.58
C LEU A 50 -9.52 -4.94 -7.74
N ASN A 51 -8.21 -4.96 -7.45
CA ASN A 51 -7.15 -4.71 -8.44
C ASN A 51 -6.49 -5.99 -8.97
N LEU A 52 -6.97 -7.17 -8.54
CA LEU A 52 -6.30 -8.45 -8.78
C LEU A 52 -6.11 -8.75 -10.27
N LYS A 53 -7.11 -8.42 -11.09
CA LYS A 53 -7.04 -8.49 -12.56
C LYS A 53 -5.74 -7.88 -13.08
N ALA A 54 -5.52 -6.63 -12.70
CA ALA A 54 -4.45 -5.81 -13.21
C ALA A 54 -3.08 -6.24 -12.64
N TYR A 55 -3.04 -6.98 -11.54
CA TYR A 55 -1.80 -7.57 -10.99
C TYR A 55 -1.45 -8.89 -11.66
N MET A 56 -2.44 -9.74 -11.91
CA MET A 56 -2.26 -10.98 -12.68
C MET A 56 -1.83 -10.67 -14.12
N GLU A 57 -2.41 -9.65 -14.75
CA GLU A 57 -2.00 -9.18 -16.08
C GLU A 57 -0.55 -8.71 -16.11
N ILE A 58 -0.07 -7.99 -15.09
CA ILE A 58 1.35 -7.61 -14.99
C ILE A 58 2.23 -8.87 -14.99
N CYS A 59 1.90 -9.87 -14.17
CA CYS A 59 2.68 -11.11 -14.09
C CYS A 59 2.63 -11.92 -15.39
N LEU A 60 1.44 -12.13 -15.98
CA LEU A 60 1.26 -12.89 -17.23
C LEU A 60 2.07 -12.29 -18.39
N HIS A 61 2.15 -10.97 -18.45
CA HIS A 61 2.88 -10.26 -19.49
C HIS A 61 4.32 -9.93 -19.10
N SER A 62 4.79 -10.24 -17.89
CA SER A 62 6.16 -9.93 -17.48
C SER A 62 7.08 -11.15 -17.63
N PRO A 63 8.21 -11.02 -18.36
CA PRO A 63 9.23 -12.07 -18.37
C PRO A 63 9.86 -12.28 -16.98
N THR A 64 9.80 -11.29 -16.09
CA THR A 64 10.35 -11.40 -14.73
C THR A 64 9.49 -12.26 -13.80
N CYS A 65 8.22 -12.53 -14.14
CA CYS A 65 7.36 -13.40 -13.33
C CYS A 65 7.77 -14.88 -13.41
N LYS A 66 8.49 -15.27 -14.48
CA LYS A 66 9.04 -16.64 -14.67
C LYS A 66 7.99 -17.76 -14.48
N LEU A 67 6.83 -17.60 -15.12
CA LEU A 67 5.78 -18.61 -15.12
C LEU A 67 6.17 -19.78 -16.04
N ASN A 68 5.99 -21.01 -15.56
CA ASN A 68 6.00 -22.19 -16.42
C ASN A 68 4.66 -22.34 -17.17
N TYR A 69 4.56 -23.34 -18.06
CA TYR A 69 3.36 -23.57 -18.87
C TYR A 69 2.09 -23.79 -18.03
N TRP A 70 2.18 -24.62 -16.99
CA TRP A 70 1.03 -24.92 -16.12
C TRP A 70 0.58 -23.69 -15.34
N GLU A 71 1.53 -22.96 -14.74
CA GLU A 71 1.27 -21.73 -13.97
C GLU A 71 0.63 -20.65 -14.83
N LYS A 72 1.15 -20.44 -16.05
CA LYS A 72 0.59 -19.47 -17.01
C LYS A 72 -0.85 -19.82 -17.38
N ASN A 73 -1.13 -21.10 -17.67
CA ASN A 73 -2.47 -21.54 -18.01
C ASN A 73 -3.45 -21.40 -16.84
N LEU A 74 -3.03 -21.76 -15.62
CA LEU A 74 -3.87 -21.60 -14.43
C LEU A 74 -4.16 -20.12 -14.16
N LEU A 75 -3.14 -19.27 -14.20
CA LEU A 75 -3.29 -17.84 -13.95
C LEU A 75 -4.18 -17.15 -15.00
N GLN A 76 -4.04 -17.53 -16.28
CA GLN A 76 -4.95 -17.09 -17.33
C GLN A 76 -6.38 -17.56 -17.08
N LYS A 77 -6.57 -18.82 -16.68
CA LYS A 77 -7.90 -19.36 -16.35
C LYS A 77 -8.56 -18.62 -15.18
N ILE A 78 -7.80 -18.28 -14.14
CA ILE A 78 -8.25 -17.44 -13.02
C ILE A 78 -8.68 -16.07 -13.55
N LEU A 79 -7.83 -15.43 -14.36
CA LEU A 79 -8.10 -14.11 -14.94
C LEU A 79 -9.38 -14.09 -15.79
N ASP A 80 -9.58 -15.09 -16.65
CA ASP A 80 -10.74 -15.20 -17.52
C ASP A 80 -12.05 -15.42 -16.74
N ASN A 81 -11.98 -16.08 -15.58
CA ASN A 81 -13.13 -16.33 -14.72
C ASN A 81 -13.31 -15.29 -13.61
N LEU A 82 -12.38 -14.33 -13.46
CA LEU A 82 -12.43 -13.32 -12.40
C LEU A 82 -13.75 -12.51 -12.38
N PRO A 83 -14.39 -12.15 -13.52
CA PRO A 83 -15.71 -11.51 -13.47
C PRO A 83 -16.77 -12.37 -12.79
N ARG A 84 -16.69 -13.70 -12.92
CA ARG A 84 -17.59 -14.65 -12.24
C ARG A 84 -17.25 -14.77 -10.76
N GLU A 85 -15.96 -14.81 -10.43
CA GLU A 85 -15.47 -14.77 -9.04
C GLU A 85 -15.97 -13.51 -8.31
N GLN A 86 -16.04 -12.38 -9.01
CA GLN A 86 -16.41 -11.08 -8.44
C GLN A 86 -17.92 -10.78 -8.44
N THR A 87 -18.78 -11.72 -8.88
CA THR A 87 -20.23 -11.48 -8.93
C THR A 87 -20.92 -11.54 -7.57
N GLY A 88 -20.34 -12.25 -6.59
CA GLY A 88 -20.86 -12.33 -5.24
C GLY A 88 -20.63 -11.03 -4.45
N LYS A 89 -21.70 -10.42 -3.91
CA LYS A 89 -21.59 -9.24 -3.04
C LYS A 89 -20.73 -9.47 -1.78
N GLU A 90 -20.43 -10.72 -1.44
CA GLU A 90 -19.69 -11.11 -0.24
C GLU A 90 -18.66 -12.23 -0.52
N GLN A 91 -17.90 -12.13 -1.61
CA GLN A 91 -16.86 -13.14 -1.89
C GLN A 91 -15.80 -13.18 -0.77
N ILE A 92 -15.38 -12.03 -0.25
CA ILE A 92 -14.40 -11.96 0.85
C ILE A 92 -15.13 -11.82 2.17
N LYS A 93 -14.88 -12.74 3.11
CA LYS A 93 -15.50 -12.75 4.44
C LYS A 93 -14.44 -12.79 5.53
N PHE A 94 -14.36 -11.73 6.33
CA PHE A 94 -13.49 -11.71 7.51
C PHE A 94 -14.19 -12.41 8.67
N VAL A 95 -13.53 -13.40 9.26
CA VAL A 95 -14.05 -14.22 10.37
C VAL A 95 -12.96 -14.37 11.42
N SER A 96 -13.31 -14.23 12.70
CA SER A 96 -12.39 -14.50 13.81
C SER A 96 -12.44 -15.99 14.18
N GLU A 97 -11.27 -16.61 14.29
CA GLU A 97 -11.13 -17.97 14.83
C GLU A 97 -11.52 -18.01 16.32
N LYS A 98 -11.29 -16.93 17.07
CA LYS A 98 -11.73 -16.85 18.48
C LYS A 98 -13.25 -16.89 18.64
N GLU A 99 -13.98 -16.31 17.69
CA GLU A 99 -15.44 -16.34 17.67
C GLU A 99 -16.00 -17.67 17.13
N ARG A 100 -15.24 -18.36 16.27
CA ARG A 100 -15.62 -19.63 15.64
C ARG A 100 -14.49 -20.66 15.73
N SER A 101 -14.24 -21.16 16.94
CA SER A 101 -13.15 -22.11 17.21
C SER A 101 -13.22 -23.34 16.30
N GLY A 102 -12.09 -23.72 15.72
CA GLY A 102 -11.93 -24.82 14.78
C GLY A 102 -12.26 -24.47 13.33
N PHE A 103 -12.74 -23.26 13.03
CA PHE A 103 -13.19 -22.92 11.68
C PHE A 103 -12.03 -22.87 10.68
N PHE A 104 -10.86 -22.34 11.06
CA PHE A 104 -9.67 -22.27 10.21
C PHE A 104 -8.67 -23.42 10.46
N MET A 105 -9.04 -24.41 11.28
CA MET A 105 -8.22 -25.60 11.51
C MET A 105 -8.41 -26.61 10.37
N LEU A 106 -7.36 -26.83 9.58
CA LEU A 106 -7.34 -27.81 8.49
C LEU A 106 -6.10 -28.69 8.65
N ASP A 107 -6.31 -30.01 8.73
CA ASP A 107 -5.26 -31.02 8.95
C ASP A 107 -4.39 -30.76 10.20
N GLY A 108 -4.97 -30.16 11.23
CA GLY A 108 -4.29 -29.83 12.48
C GLY A 108 -3.53 -28.49 12.46
N ASP A 109 -3.49 -27.80 11.32
CA ASP A 109 -2.86 -26.49 11.18
C ASP A 109 -3.91 -25.37 11.16
N LEU A 110 -3.59 -24.26 11.82
CA LEU A 110 -4.34 -23.03 11.69
C LEU A 110 -4.00 -22.34 10.36
N LYS A 111 -5.01 -22.11 9.52
CA LYS A 111 -4.85 -21.42 8.23
C LYS A 111 -5.26 -19.94 8.31
N ILE A 112 -4.65 -19.11 7.46
CA ILE A 112 -4.97 -17.69 7.33
C ILE A 112 -6.22 -17.43 6.48
N ALA A 113 -6.50 -18.32 5.53
CA ALA A 113 -7.72 -18.30 4.74
C ALA A 113 -8.18 -19.72 4.45
N LYS A 114 -9.43 -19.84 4.02
CA LYS A 114 -9.97 -21.05 3.41
C LYS A 114 -11.09 -20.70 2.44
N THR A 115 -11.30 -21.57 1.47
CA THR A 115 -12.39 -21.41 0.50
C THR A 115 -12.96 -22.75 0.03
N GLY A 116 -13.97 -22.69 -0.83
CA GLY A 116 -14.54 -23.85 -1.52
C GLY A 116 -13.79 -24.21 -2.80
N ASP A 117 -14.21 -25.26 -3.49
CA ASP A 117 -13.55 -25.74 -4.71
C ASP A 117 -14.27 -25.31 -6.01
N LYS A 118 -15.20 -24.35 -5.91
CA LYS A 118 -16.00 -23.86 -7.04
C LYS A 118 -15.78 -22.37 -7.28
N ILE A 119 -15.77 -21.97 -8.54
CA ILE A 119 -15.79 -20.56 -8.97
C ILE A 119 -16.95 -19.82 -8.30
N GLY A 120 -16.64 -18.69 -7.67
CA GLY A 120 -17.61 -17.89 -6.91
C GLY A 120 -17.80 -18.35 -5.45
N SER A 121 -17.01 -19.31 -4.96
CA SER A 121 -17.09 -19.71 -3.54
C SER A 121 -16.59 -18.58 -2.63
N PRO A 122 -17.18 -18.39 -1.44
CA PRO A 122 -16.66 -17.42 -0.49
C PRO A 122 -15.24 -17.77 -0.05
N ILE A 123 -14.38 -16.76 0.01
CA ILE A 123 -13.05 -16.81 0.59
C ILE A 123 -13.16 -16.25 2.01
N TYR A 124 -13.00 -17.13 3.00
CA TYR A 124 -12.97 -16.75 4.40
C TYR A 124 -11.54 -16.39 4.78
N ILE A 125 -11.36 -15.25 5.43
CA ILE A 125 -10.07 -14.73 5.90
C ILE A 125 -10.09 -14.69 7.42
N ASN A 126 -9.08 -15.28 8.04
CA ASN A 126 -8.90 -15.30 9.48
C ASN A 126 -8.42 -13.93 9.97
N SER A 127 -9.32 -13.13 10.55
CA SER A 127 -8.99 -11.78 11.01
C SER A 127 -8.00 -11.77 12.18
N ASP A 128 -7.89 -12.86 12.94
CA ASP A 128 -6.94 -12.97 14.05
C ASP A 128 -5.47 -13.07 13.60
N LEU A 129 -5.24 -13.46 12.33
CA LEU A 129 -3.90 -13.63 11.76
C LEU A 129 -3.46 -12.48 10.85
N LEU A 130 -4.30 -11.47 10.66
CA LEU A 130 -4.01 -10.32 9.78
C LEU A 130 -3.03 -9.31 10.39
N TYR A 131 -2.73 -9.43 11.68
CA TYR A 131 -1.81 -8.55 12.39
C TYR A 131 -0.82 -9.39 13.16
N THR A 132 0.47 -9.25 12.82
CA THR A 132 1.56 -9.96 13.51
C THR A 132 2.35 -8.99 14.36
N LYS A 133 2.78 -9.39 15.55
CA LYS A 133 3.68 -8.56 16.35
C LYS A 133 5.13 -8.80 15.90
N ASN A 134 5.87 -7.73 15.66
CA ASN A 134 7.31 -7.82 15.44
C ASN A 134 8.05 -8.02 16.79
N SER A 135 9.38 -8.14 16.74
CA SER A 135 10.23 -8.29 17.93
C SER A 135 10.17 -7.12 18.92
N GLU A 136 9.69 -5.95 18.48
CA GLU A 136 9.55 -4.74 19.28
C GLU A 136 8.14 -4.63 19.90
N GLY A 137 7.25 -5.59 19.59
CA GLY A 137 5.87 -5.61 20.06
C GLY A 137 4.91 -4.75 19.23
N ASP A 138 5.39 -4.12 18.16
CA ASP A 138 4.56 -3.36 17.23
C ASP A 138 3.78 -4.30 16.30
N PHE A 139 2.54 -3.93 16.02
CA PHE A 139 1.70 -4.67 15.09
C PHE A 139 2.05 -4.31 13.65
N LYS A 140 2.38 -5.34 12.87
CA LYS A 140 2.53 -5.29 11.42
C LYS A 140 1.27 -5.85 10.77
N ALA A 141 0.61 -5.01 10.00
CA ALA A 141 -0.54 -5.40 9.19
C ALA A 141 -0.15 -6.28 8.00
N PHE A 142 -1.08 -7.14 7.59
CA PHE A 142 -0.98 -7.94 6.36
C PHE A 142 -0.82 -7.01 5.14
N GLY A 143 0.26 -7.21 4.38
CA GLY A 143 0.62 -6.34 3.26
C GLY A 143 -0.22 -6.59 2.02
N MET A 144 -0.23 -5.63 1.09
CA MET A 144 -0.89 -5.78 -0.22
C MET A 144 -0.31 -6.96 -1.01
N SER A 145 1.00 -7.14 -0.98
CA SER A 145 1.70 -8.21 -1.69
C SER A 145 1.40 -9.59 -1.10
N ASP A 146 1.22 -9.68 0.22
CA ASP A 146 0.77 -10.91 0.90
C ASP A 146 -0.70 -11.20 0.56
N ALA A 147 -1.55 -10.16 0.54
CA ALA A 147 -2.94 -10.26 0.12
C ALA A 147 -3.10 -10.75 -1.32
N VAL A 148 -2.29 -10.26 -2.25
CA VAL A 148 -2.29 -10.77 -3.64
C VAL A 148 -1.90 -12.24 -3.69
N ALA A 149 -0.84 -12.64 -2.99
CA ALA A 149 -0.42 -14.04 -2.96
C ALA A 149 -1.53 -14.95 -2.39
N LEU A 150 -2.13 -14.54 -1.27
CA LEU A 150 -3.25 -15.23 -0.63
C LEU A 150 -4.45 -15.36 -1.57
N LEU A 151 -4.88 -14.27 -2.19
CA LEU A 151 -6.05 -14.28 -3.08
C LEU A 151 -5.83 -15.15 -4.31
N VAL A 152 -4.62 -15.13 -4.90
CA VAL A 152 -4.28 -16.03 -6.01
C VAL A 152 -4.30 -17.49 -5.58
N HIS A 153 -3.85 -17.79 -4.35
CA HIS A 153 -3.93 -19.15 -3.78
C HIS A 153 -5.38 -19.62 -3.69
N GLU A 154 -6.24 -18.85 -3.02
CA GLU A 154 -7.63 -19.23 -2.79
C GLU A 154 -8.41 -19.34 -4.13
N LEU A 155 -8.21 -18.42 -5.08
CA LEU A 155 -8.81 -18.54 -6.41
C LEU A 155 -8.27 -19.75 -7.20
N GLY A 156 -7.05 -20.22 -6.92
CA GLY A 156 -6.55 -21.47 -7.46
C GLY A 156 -7.38 -22.69 -7.05
N HIS A 157 -7.85 -22.71 -5.80
CA HIS A 157 -8.75 -23.78 -5.31
C HIS A 157 -10.09 -23.80 -6.04
N HIS A 158 -10.63 -22.63 -6.43
CA HIS A 158 -11.86 -22.54 -7.23
C HIS A 158 -11.75 -23.18 -8.62
N HIS A 159 -10.52 -23.44 -9.08
CA HIS A 159 -10.21 -24.16 -10.31
C HIS A 159 -9.70 -25.58 -10.06
N GLU A 160 -10.11 -26.19 -8.95
CA GLU A 160 -9.90 -27.60 -8.58
C GLU A 160 -8.42 -27.97 -8.34
N VAL A 161 -7.55 -26.98 -8.11
CA VAL A 161 -6.15 -27.23 -7.78
C VAL A 161 -6.03 -27.51 -6.29
N LYS A 162 -5.74 -28.76 -5.92
CA LYS A 162 -5.61 -29.19 -4.51
C LYS A 162 -4.20 -29.03 -3.92
N ASN A 163 -3.19 -28.79 -4.77
CA ASN A 163 -1.80 -28.74 -4.34
C ASN A 163 -1.46 -27.34 -3.82
N HIS A 164 -1.47 -27.16 -2.50
CA HIS A 164 -1.17 -25.88 -1.83
C HIS A 164 0.19 -25.32 -2.22
N PHE A 165 1.25 -26.13 -2.25
CA PHE A 165 2.60 -25.68 -2.60
C PHE A 165 2.67 -25.02 -3.99
N LYS A 166 1.98 -25.59 -4.99
CA LYS A 166 1.92 -25.00 -6.33
C LYS A 166 1.19 -23.67 -6.34
N LEU A 167 0.13 -23.54 -5.54
CA LEU A 167 -0.65 -22.31 -5.42
C LEU A 167 0.10 -21.22 -4.66
N ASP A 168 0.82 -21.57 -3.60
CA ASP A 168 1.71 -20.68 -2.87
C ASP A 168 2.80 -20.12 -3.78
N LEU A 169 3.46 -21.01 -4.54
CA LEU A 169 4.50 -20.60 -5.48
C LEU A 169 3.94 -19.64 -6.55
N LEU A 170 2.75 -19.92 -7.08
CA LEU A 170 2.09 -19.05 -8.05
C LEU A 170 1.75 -17.69 -7.44
N GLY A 171 1.16 -17.66 -6.24
CA GLY A 171 0.83 -16.44 -5.52
C GLY A 171 2.06 -15.58 -5.24
N ILE A 172 3.16 -16.20 -4.79
CA ILE A 172 4.45 -15.52 -4.55
C ILE A 172 4.99 -14.93 -5.86
N LYS A 173 4.93 -15.64 -6.99
CA LYS A 173 5.38 -15.09 -8.29
C LYS A 173 4.58 -13.85 -8.70
N VAL A 174 3.26 -13.89 -8.58
CA VAL A 174 2.40 -12.73 -8.88
C VAL A 174 2.75 -11.56 -7.96
N SER A 175 2.90 -11.81 -6.67
CA SER A 175 3.29 -10.82 -5.64
C SER A 175 4.66 -10.20 -5.90
N MET A 176 5.68 -11.01 -6.21
CA MET A 176 7.01 -10.52 -6.60
C MET A 176 6.97 -9.71 -7.89
N SER A 177 6.15 -10.12 -8.87
CA SER A 177 5.98 -9.34 -10.09
C SER A 177 5.35 -7.99 -9.82
N LEU A 178 4.37 -7.91 -8.91
CA LEU A 178 3.78 -6.64 -8.46
C LEU A 178 4.84 -5.75 -7.79
N GLU A 179 5.63 -6.29 -6.87
CA GLU A 179 6.73 -5.55 -6.21
C GLU A 179 7.75 -5.01 -7.21
N ASN A 180 8.14 -5.80 -8.21
CA ASN A 180 9.07 -5.38 -9.27
C ASN A 180 8.52 -4.25 -10.16
N HIS A 181 7.20 -4.07 -10.21
CA HIS A 181 6.55 -2.99 -10.95
C HIS A 181 6.09 -1.85 -10.02
N SER A 182 6.45 -1.92 -8.74
CA SER A 182 6.09 -0.93 -7.73
C SER A 182 7.29 -0.07 -7.37
N ASP A 183 7.20 1.22 -7.63
CA ASP A 183 8.10 2.21 -7.04
C ASP A 183 7.52 2.64 -5.68
N LYS A 184 8.38 2.75 -4.66
CA LYS A 184 7.98 3.16 -3.31
C LYS A 184 8.86 4.30 -2.82
N ALA A 185 8.25 5.33 -2.25
CA ALA A 185 8.96 6.39 -1.55
C ALA A 185 8.44 6.46 -0.11
N SER A 186 9.22 5.98 0.86
CA SER A 186 8.90 6.17 2.28
C SER A 186 9.47 7.50 2.79
N LEU A 187 8.71 8.16 3.66
CA LEU A 187 9.12 9.43 4.29
C LEU A 187 10.17 9.19 5.38
N PHE A 188 10.07 8.06 6.08
CA PHE A 188 10.95 7.71 7.17
C PHE A 188 11.69 6.40 6.83
N PRO A 189 13.02 6.36 7.02
CA PRO A 189 13.74 5.10 6.95
C PRO A 189 13.12 4.09 7.93
N HIS A 190 12.83 2.87 7.46
CA HIS A 190 12.32 1.74 8.27
C HIS A 190 10.90 1.86 8.82
N LYS A 191 10.17 2.96 8.56
CA LYS A 191 8.73 3.04 8.86
C LYS A 191 7.92 3.05 7.58
N HIS A 192 6.82 2.31 7.59
CA HIS A 192 5.88 2.25 6.46
C HIS A 192 4.64 3.12 6.70
N ASP A 193 4.61 3.84 7.82
CA ASP A 193 3.51 4.71 8.24
C ASP A 193 3.29 5.86 7.25
N PHE A 194 4.30 6.24 6.46
CA PHE A 194 4.18 7.32 5.47
C PHE A 194 4.90 6.93 4.20
N MET A 195 4.16 6.49 3.19
CA MET A 195 4.75 6.11 1.91
C MET A 195 3.84 6.46 0.73
N VAL A 196 4.46 6.73 -0.41
CA VAL A 196 3.77 6.74 -1.71
C VAL A 196 4.22 5.54 -2.50
N VAL A 197 3.24 4.81 -3.05
CA VAL A 197 3.44 3.63 -3.88
C VAL A 197 2.91 3.94 -5.27
N SER A 198 3.72 3.67 -6.29
CA SER A 198 3.34 3.73 -7.70
C SER A 198 3.48 2.37 -8.33
N ILE A 199 2.37 1.81 -8.80
CA ILE A 199 2.34 0.52 -9.48
C ILE A 199 2.26 0.80 -10.97
N ASN A 200 3.40 0.75 -11.65
CA ASN A 200 3.50 1.01 -13.08
C ASN A 200 3.02 -0.20 -13.89
N LYS A 201 2.18 0.05 -14.90
CA LYS A 201 1.73 -1.01 -15.83
C LYS A 201 2.76 -1.19 -16.93
N ARG A 202 2.86 -2.40 -17.49
CA ARG A 202 3.76 -2.67 -18.62
C ARG A 202 3.25 -2.04 -19.92
N ASN A 203 1.94 -1.86 -20.04
CA ASN A 203 1.30 -1.30 -21.21
C ASN A 203 1.52 0.22 -21.27
N ALA A 204 2.10 0.71 -22.36
CA ALA A 204 2.31 2.13 -22.60
C ALA A 204 1.00 2.95 -22.69
N TYR A 205 -0.14 2.29 -22.86
CA TYR A 205 -1.47 2.92 -22.91
C TYR A 205 -2.22 2.85 -21.58
N GLU A 206 -1.52 2.54 -20.49
CA GLU A 206 -2.10 2.51 -19.15
C GLU A 206 -1.42 3.51 -18.23
N PHE A 207 -2.12 3.88 -17.16
CA PHE A 207 -1.64 4.79 -16.13
C PHE A 207 -1.24 3.99 -14.89
N PRO A 208 -0.28 4.51 -14.10
CA PRO A 208 0.09 3.83 -12.88
C PRO A 208 -1.03 3.96 -11.85
N GLN A 209 -1.14 2.97 -10.99
CA GLN A 209 -1.93 3.12 -9.76
C GLN A 209 -1.08 3.82 -8.71
N LEU A 210 -1.65 4.85 -8.08
CA LEU A 210 -0.95 5.66 -7.08
C LEU A 210 -1.67 5.66 -5.75
N LEU A 211 -0.94 5.22 -4.74
CA LEU A 211 -1.44 5.07 -3.38
C LEU A 211 -0.59 5.90 -2.43
N ILE A 212 -1.25 6.69 -1.59
CA ILE A 212 -0.61 7.40 -0.48
C ILE A 212 -1.02 6.71 0.81
N TYR A 213 -0.07 6.11 1.50
CA TYR A 213 -0.23 5.55 2.83
C TYR A 213 0.16 6.58 3.88
N PHE A 214 -0.68 6.71 4.89
CA PHE A 214 -0.44 7.50 6.08
C PHE A 214 -1.09 6.78 7.26
N ASP A 215 -0.31 6.42 8.28
CA ASP A 215 -0.78 5.65 9.44
C ASP A 215 -1.45 4.33 8.99
N ASP A 216 -2.61 3.98 9.54
CA ASP A 216 -3.38 2.78 9.17
C ASP A 216 -4.36 3.02 8.00
N THR A 217 -4.08 4.02 7.15
CA THR A 217 -4.97 4.42 6.07
C THR A 217 -4.19 4.61 4.77
N PHE A 218 -4.88 4.44 3.65
CA PHE A 218 -4.37 4.84 2.36
C PHE A 218 -5.44 5.58 1.54
N MET A 219 -4.96 6.30 0.54
CA MET A 219 -5.77 7.03 -0.43
C MET A 219 -5.31 6.65 -1.83
N ASP A 220 -6.24 6.24 -2.69
CA ASP A 220 -5.99 6.08 -4.12
C ASP A 220 -6.17 7.44 -4.81
N ILE A 221 -5.08 7.93 -5.42
CA ILE A 221 -5.05 9.23 -6.13
C ILE A 221 -4.81 9.05 -7.64
N SER A 222 -5.04 7.84 -8.15
CA SER A 222 -4.74 7.47 -9.55
C SER A 222 -5.53 8.33 -10.53
N LYS A 223 -6.78 8.67 -10.18
CA LYS A 223 -7.65 9.51 -11.01
C LYS A 223 -7.12 10.94 -11.12
N GLU A 224 -6.84 11.59 -10.00
CA GLU A 224 -6.33 12.96 -9.95
C GLU A 224 -4.97 13.06 -10.62
N PHE A 225 -4.13 12.03 -10.46
CA PHE A 225 -2.86 11.95 -11.18
C PHE A 225 -3.08 11.89 -12.69
N LYS A 226 -3.86 10.92 -13.19
CA LYS A 226 -4.17 10.77 -14.62
C LYS A 226 -4.73 12.05 -15.23
N GLU A 227 -5.68 12.70 -14.55
CA GLU A 227 -6.32 13.94 -15.01
C GLU A 227 -5.36 15.14 -15.06
N SER A 228 -4.30 15.13 -14.24
CA SER A 228 -3.30 16.22 -14.20
C SER A 228 -2.21 16.11 -15.27
N LEU A 229 -2.05 14.93 -15.89
CA LEU A 229 -1.01 14.69 -16.87
C LEU A 229 -1.36 15.29 -18.23
N LYS A 230 -0.31 15.67 -18.95
CA LYS A 230 -0.37 16.38 -20.22
C LYS A 230 0.83 15.95 -21.08
N CYS A 231 0.75 16.08 -22.38
CA CYS A 231 1.85 15.74 -23.28
C CYS A 231 2.96 16.81 -23.27
N PRO A 232 4.24 16.40 -23.32
CA PRO A 232 5.35 17.34 -23.42
C PRO A 232 5.44 17.92 -24.83
N GLY A 233 5.39 19.25 -24.95
CA GLY A 233 5.52 19.96 -26.21
C GLY A 233 6.97 20.27 -26.62
N PRO A 234 7.15 20.95 -27.77
CA PRO A 234 8.45 21.46 -28.19
C PRO A 234 8.95 22.57 -27.24
N PHE A 235 10.27 22.82 -27.23
CA PHE A 235 10.91 23.93 -26.51
C PHE A 235 10.47 24.12 -25.05
N PHE A 236 10.36 23.03 -24.31
CA PHE A 236 10.00 22.99 -22.89
C PHE A 236 8.53 23.31 -22.53
N ALA A 237 7.66 23.44 -23.52
CA ALA A 237 6.23 23.58 -23.26
C ALA A 237 5.62 22.25 -22.78
N ILE A 238 4.51 22.34 -22.05
CA ILE A 238 3.56 21.25 -21.84
C ILE A 238 2.34 21.62 -22.69
N THR A 239 1.92 20.73 -23.59
CA THR A 239 0.74 20.96 -24.43
C THR A 239 -0.53 20.70 -23.61
N ASN A 240 -1.70 20.98 -24.18
CA ASN A 240 -2.96 20.61 -23.53
C ASN A 240 -3.43 19.19 -23.87
N ASP A 241 -2.66 18.47 -24.70
CA ASP A 241 -3.01 17.11 -25.13
C ASP A 241 -2.84 16.15 -23.97
N LYS A 242 -3.76 15.18 -23.87
CA LYS A 242 -3.73 14.18 -22.82
C LYS A 242 -2.92 12.97 -23.28
N PRO A 243 -2.03 12.42 -22.44
CA PRO A 243 -1.38 11.17 -22.77
C PRO A 243 -2.39 10.01 -22.74
N HIS A 244 -2.09 8.93 -23.45
CA HIS A 244 -2.85 7.68 -23.37
C HIS A 244 -2.36 6.77 -22.24
N GLY A 245 -1.13 6.95 -21.77
CA GLY A 245 -0.59 6.26 -20.60
C GLY A 245 0.62 6.98 -20.01
N ALA A 246 1.11 6.49 -18.88
CA ALA A 246 2.27 7.05 -18.20
C ALA A 246 2.95 6.05 -17.27
N ASN A 247 4.21 6.33 -16.92
CA ASN A 247 4.92 5.73 -15.80
C ASN A 247 5.37 6.81 -14.82
N PHE A 248 5.22 6.58 -13.52
CA PHE A 248 5.69 7.46 -12.46
C PHE A 248 6.76 6.77 -11.64
N HIS A 249 7.94 7.36 -11.57
CA HIS A 249 9.13 6.70 -11.04
C HIS A 249 10.08 7.71 -10.40
N ASN A 250 11.14 7.22 -9.74
CA ASN A 250 12.12 8.04 -9.02
C ASN A 250 11.44 9.01 -8.04
N MET A 251 10.47 8.50 -7.28
CA MET A 251 9.72 9.28 -6.31
C MET A 251 10.58 9.63 -5.10
N PHE A 252 10.42 10.83 -4.56
CA PHE A 252 11.08 11.29 -3.34
C PHE A 252 10.23 12.33 -2.61
N TRP A 253 10.38 12.36 -1.29
CA TRP A 253 9.74 13.37 -0.45
C TRP A 253 10.50 14.68 -0.51
N LYS A 254 9.75 15.79 -0.58
CA LYS A 254 10.29 17.14 -0.44
C LYS A 254 10.06 17.65 0.99
N LYS A 255 10.72 18.75 1.33
CA LYS A 255 10.63 19.39 2.65
C LYS A 255 9.16 19.55 3.08
N LEU A 256 8.85 18.94 4.22
CA LEU A 256 7.57 19.06 4.91
C LEU A 256 7.42 20.49 5.44
N SER A 257 6.21 21.02 5.42
CA SER A 257 5.91 22.27 6.12
C SER A 257 4.77 22.09 7.09
N ARG A 258 4.87 22.72 8.26
CA ARG A 258 3.89 22.61 9.34
C ARG A 258 3.35 24.00 9.68
N ARG A 259 2.04 24.10 9.88
CA ARG A 259 1.36 25.26 10.45
C ARG A 259 0.36 24.77 11.48
N MET A 260 0.63 24.98 12.76
CA MET A 260 -0.16 24.44 13.87
C MET A 260 -0.23 22.89 13.80
N ASN A 261 -1.44 22.33 13.70
CA ASN A 261 -1.69 20.89 13.56
C ASN A 261 -1.80 20.43 12.11
N ILE A 262 -1.65 21.34 11.15
CA ILE A 262 -1.73 21.03 9.72
C ILE A 262 -0.32 20.84 9.16
N TYR A 263 -0.10 19.68 8.57
CA TYR A 263 1.14 19.31 7.89
C TYR A 263 0.88 19.25 6.38
N GLU A 264 1.66 20.00 5.62
CA GLU A 264 1.69 19.91 4.16
C GLU A 264 2.80 18.97 3.73
N PHE A 265 2.38 17.90 3.08
CA PHE A 265 3.24 16.88 2.52
C PHE A 265 3.43 17.13 1.04
N LYS A 266 4.62 16.80 0.55
CA LYS A 266 4.98 16.98 -0.85
C LYS A 266 5.85 15.83 -1.33
N VAL A 267 5.39 15.19 -2.39
CA VAL A 267 6.14 14.15 -3.12
C VAL A 267 6.42 14.65 -4.51
N SER A 268 7.59 14.31 -5.04
CA SER A 268 7.94 14.58 -6.42
C SER A 268 8.56 13.36 -7.06
N GLY A 269 8.36 13.21 -8.36
CA GLY A 269 8.94 12.13 -9.13
C GLY A 269 8.99 12.49 -10.60
N ASN A 270 9.65 11.65 -11.38
CA ASN A 270 9.67 11.75 -12.81
C ASN A 270 8.44 11.06 -13.39
N VAL A 271 7.86 11.65 -14.43
CA VAL A 271 6.82 11.00 -15.22
C VAL A 271 7.29 10.85 -16.66
N SER A 272 7.10 9.65 -17.18
CA SER A 272 7.25 9.34 -18.59
C SER A 272 5.84 9.19 -19.17
N THR A 273 5.49 10.01 -20.16
CA THR A 273 4.13 10.03 -20.74
C THR A 273 4.15 9.48 -22.16
N TYR A 274 3.05 8.83 -22.57
CA TYR A 274 2.87 8.27 -23.90
C TYR A 274 1.76 9.02 -24.63
N CYS A 275 2.10 9.67 -25.73
CA CYS A 275 1.25 10.63 -26.44
C CYS A 275 0.95 10.17 -27.88
N GLU A 276 -0.17 10.62 -28.44
CA GLU A 276 -0.57 10.28 -29.81
C GLU A 276 0.46 10.78 -30.83
N GLY A 277 0.72 9.98 -31.87
CA GLY A 277 1.59 10.38 -32.99
C GLY A 277 3.11 10.33 -32.70
N GLU A 278 3.54 10.09 -31.46
CA GLU A 278 4.95 9.83 -31.17
C GLU A 278 5.22 8.31 -31.24
N PRO A 279 6.11 7.82 -32.13
CA PRO A 279 6.50 6.41 -32.09
C PRO A 279 7.12 6.11 -30.73
N TYR A 280 6.73 5.00 -30.11
CA TYR A 280 7.29 4.57 -28.84
C TYR A 280 8.81 4.49 -28.95
N ASN A 281 9.49 5.42 -28.29
CA ASN A 281 10.94 5.45 -28.22
C ASN A 281 11.35 5.59 -26.76
N PRO A 282 11.83 4.50 -26.12
CA PRO A 282 12.19 4.52 -24.70
C PRO A 282 13.32 5.51 -24.41
N ASN A 283 14.14 5.86 -25.41
CA ASN A 283 15.24 6.83 -25.28
C ASN A 283 14.79 8.29 -25.47
N GLN A 284 13.59 8.52 -26.01
CA GLN A 284 13.01 9.87 -26.19
C GLN A 284 11.94 10.22 -25.16
N LEU A 285 11.73 9.38 -24.14
CA LEU A 285 10.84 9.70 -23.04
C LEU A 285 11.36 10.98 -22.36
N LYS A 286 10.72 12.11 -22.71
CA LYS A 286 11.00 13.43 -22.14
C LYS A 286 10.48 13.38 -20.71
N ALA A 287 11.34 12.93 -19.79
CA ALA A 287 11.01 12.90 -18.38
C ALA A 287 10.62 14.30 -17.92
N THR A 288 9.34 14.44 -17.60
CA THR A 288 8.79 15.61 -16.93
C THR A 288 8.67 15.30 -15.45
N THR A 289 8.31 16.29 -14.64
CA THR A 289 8.21 16.14 -13.20
C THR A 289 6.76 16.30 -12.78
N VAL A 290 6.30 15.42 -11.90
CA VAL A 290 5.04 15.61 -11.17
C VAL A 290 5.37 15.94 -9.72
N GLU A 291 4.66 16.92 -9.17
CA GLU A 291 4.64 17.24 -7.75
C GLU A 291 3.24 17.01 -7.19
N ILE A 292 3.14 16.11 -6.23
CA ILE A 292 1.92 15.78 -5.50
C ILE A 292 1.99 16.49 -4.16
N LYS A 293 0.98 17.30 -3.84
CA LYS A 293 0.84 17.97 -2.55
C LYS A 293 -0.47 17.57 -1.90
N PHE A 294 -0.46 17.38 -0.60
CA PHE A 294 -1.66 17.14 0.20
C PHE A 294 -1.42 17.59 1.63
N LYS A 295 -2.50 17.76 2.39
CA LYS A 295 -2.43 18.19 3.78
C LYS A 295 -3.10 17.17 4.68
N LEU A 296 -2.46 16.90 5.81
CA LEU A 296 -3.02 16.11 6.89
C LEU A 296 -3.12 16.97 8.14
N ASN A 297 -4.18 16.76 8.91
CA ASN A 297 -4.39 17.34 10.23
C ASN A 297 -4.06 16.29 11.28
N LEU A 298 -3.24 16.66 12.27
CA LEU A 298 -2.95 15.80 13.42
C LEU A 298 -3.99 16.07 14.50
N ILE A 299 -4.81 15.08 14.82
CA ILE A 299 -5.92 15.21 15.76
C ILE A 299 -5.67 14.28 16.95
N SER A 300 -5.96 14.75 18.16
CA SER A 300 -5.91 13.92 19.35
C SER A 300 -6.86 12.73 19.23
N ASP A 301 -6.38 11.56 19.60
CA ASP A 301 -7.15 10.32 19.63
C ASP A 301 -6.70 9.49 20.83
N GLU A 302 -7.50 9.54 21.90
CA GLU A 302 -7.24 8.83 23.15
C GLU A 302 -7.25 7.30 22.99
N LYS A 303 -7.85 6.78 21.91
CA LYS A 303 -7.87 5.34 21.63
C LYS A 303 -6.56 4.84 21.04
N LYS A 304 -5.74 5.72 20.44
CA LYS A 304 -4.44 5.35 19.91
C LYS A 304 -3.37 5.46 20.99
N ARG A 305 -2.44 4.49 21.01
CA ARG A 305 -1.26 4.52 21.90
C ARG A 305 -0.41 5.78 21.72
N SER A 306 -0.38 6.34 20.50
CA SER A 306 0.30 7.60 20.20
C SER A 306 -0.40 8.83 20.79
N GLY A 307 -1.68 8.72 21.16
CA GLY A 307 -2.55 9.83 21.54
C GLY A 307 -3.02 10.70 20.36
N TYR A 308 -2.65 10.36 19.12
CA TYR A 308 -2.98 11.14 17.93
C TYR A 308 -3.22 10.26 16.70
N ARG A 309 -4.09 10.74 15.80
CA ARG A 309 -4.32 10.17 14.46
C ARG A 309 -4.19 11.22 13.37
N TRP A 310 -3.87 10.76 12.18
CA TRP A 310 -3.83 11.61 10.98
C TRP A 310 -5.21 11.65 10.31
N GLN A 311 -5.69 12.85 9.99
CA GLN A 311 -6.88 13.06 9.20
C GLN A 311 -6.51 13.77 7.89
N TYR A 312 -6.87 13.16 6.75
CA TYR A 312 -6.73 13.82 5.47
C TYR A 312 -7.67 15.04 5.38
N LEU A 313 -7.13 16.19 4.98
CA LEU A 313 -7.92 17.38 4.72
C LEU A 313 -8.47 17.31 3.30
N ASP A 314 -9.79 17.12 3.19
CA ASP A 314 -10.47 17.03 1.90
C ASP A 314 -10.16 18.25 1.01
N LYS A 315 -10.09 18.03 -0.30
CA LYS A 315 -9.74 19.02 -1.32
C LYS A 315 -8.34 19.65 -1.16
N SER A 316 -7.47 19.11 -0.31
CA SER A 316 -6.08 19.58 -0.21
C SER A 316 -5.14 18.99 -1.27
N LEU A 317 -5.53 17.86 -1.87
CA LEU A 317 -4.75 17.19 -2.91
C LEU A 317 -4.59 18.09 -4.14
N ARG A 318 -3.34 18.30 -4.56
CA ARG A 318 -2.96 19.01 -5.78
C ARG A 318 -1.86 18.23 -6.48
N VAL A 319 -2.10 17.87 -7.73
CA VAL A 319 -1.10 17.25 -8.60
C VAL A 319 -0.68 18.26 -9.65
N LYS A 320 0.61 18.60 -9.69
CA LYS A 320 1.16 19.56 -10.63
C LYS A 320 2.18 18.88 -11.54
N HIS A 321 1.86 18.84 -12.83
CA HIS A 321 2.76 18.37 -13.87
C HIS A 321 3.53 19.55 -14.49
N TYR A 322 4.87 19.48 -14.54
CA TYR A 322 5.73 20.53 -15.12
C TYR A 322 7.04 19.97 -15.66
N LYS A 323 7.66 20.67 -16.61
CA LYS A 323 9.01 20.35 -17.09
C LYS A 323 10.05 21.12 -16.28
N LYS A 324 11.01 20.42 -15.68
CA LYS A 324 12.12 21.09 -14.97
C LYS A 324 13.09 21.68 -15.98
N LYS A 325 13.40 22.98 -15.83
CA LYS A 325 14.43 23.65 -16.61
C LYS A 325 15.80 23.10 -16.20
N TRP A 326 16.45 22.31 -17.06
CA TRP A 326 17.70 21.61 -16.76
C TRP A 326 18.83 22.55 -16.32
N TRP A 327 18.88 23.78 -16.85
CA TRP A 327 19.86 24.79 -16.47
C TRP A 327 19.75 25.26 -15.01
N LYS A 328 18.62 25.04 -14.33
CA LYS A 328 18.52 25.28 -12.88
C LYS A 328 19.31 24.27 -12.04
N ALA A 329 19.70 23.12 -12.61
CA ALA A 329 20.58 22.16 -11.95
C ALA A 329 22.06 22.59 -12.05
N PHE A 330 22.42 23.30 -13.12
CA PHE A 330 23.71 23.96 -13.27
C PHE A 330 23.62 25.37 -12.70
N LYS A 331 23.48 25.50 -11.38
CA LYS A 331 23.91 26.74 -10.75
C LYS A 331 25.43 26.71 -10.85
N MET A 332 25.96 27.26 -11.95
CA MET A 332 27.40 27.43 -12.12
C MET A 332 27.91 28.05 -10.83
N PRO A 333 29.00 27.55 -10.23
CA PRO A 333 29.63 28.24 -9.12
C PRO A 333 29.76 29.70 -9.52
N ASP A 334 29.41 30.61 -8.62
CA ASP A 334 29.49 32.05 -8.84
C ASP A 334 30.96 32.38 -9.03
N THR A 335 31.46 32.26 -10.25
CA THR A 335 32.90 32.36 -10.55
C THR A 335 33.36 33.82 -10.52
N GLY A 336 32.45 34.77 -10.35
CA GLY A 336 32.76 36.20 -10.48
C GLY A 336 33.20 36.59 -11.90
N ILE A 337 33.14 35.67 -12.87
CA ILE A 337 33.51 35.91 -14.26
C ILE A 337 32.29 36.46 -14.98
N THR A 338 32.28 37.77 -15.22
CA THR A 338 31.39 38.43 -16.17
C THR A 338 31.74 37.95 -17.58
N LEU A 339 30.92 37.06 -18.14
CA LEU A 339 31.04 36.72 -19.55
C LEU A 339 30.67 37.95 -20.41
N PRO A 340 31.44 38.27 -21.45
CA PRO A 340 31.10 39.34 -22.37
C PRO A 340 29.75 39.05 -23.06
N PRO A 341 28.98 40.09 -23.43
CA PRO A 341 27.71 39.91 -24.10
C PRO A 341 27.90 39.15 -25.42
N LEU A 342 27.07 38.14 -25.66
CA LEU A 342 27.04 37.43 -26.94
C LEU A 342 26.55 38.41 -28.03
N PRO A 343 27.20 38.44 -29.20
CA PRO A 343 26.70 39.21 -30.34
C PRO A 343 25.41 38.55 -30.84
N PHE A 344 24.34 39.37 -30.91
CA PHE A 344 23.07 39.00 -31.53
C PHE A 344 23.16 39.07 -33.05
#